data_AF-A0A1X7UUU6-F1
#
_entry.id   AF-A0A1X7UUU6-F1
#
_cell.length_a   1.000
_cell.length_b   1.000
_cell.length_c   1.000
_cell.angle_alpha   90.00
_cell.angle_beta   90.00
_cell.angle_gamma   90.00
#
_symmetry.space_group_name_H-M   'P 1'
#
loop_
_entity.id
_entity.type
_entity.pdbx_description
1 polymer ?
#
loop_
_entity_poly.entity_id
_entity_poly.type
_entity_poly.pdbx_seq_one_letter_code
_entity_poly.pdbx_strand_id
1 'polypeptide(L)'
;MTFSNYKNHNTYNVLTGISPIGVVTFVSKLFPGAISDKQFTLKSGLLELLERVDSVMADHGFDIQDQLMPLCVTLIIPAFSKAKVQLSNEELIETCRIATSRIHVERAMERMKNYHILERNIPNFLKK
;
A
#
# COMPACT_ATOMS: atom_id res chain seq x y z
N MET A 1 -9.18 -6.77 -17.46
CA MET A 1 -8.32 -6.14 -18.49
C MET A 1 -7.00 -5.76 -17.83
N THR A 2 -5.85 -6.01 -18.46
CA THR A 2 -4.50 -5.75 -17.92
C THR A 2 -3.92 -4.40 -18.33
N PHE A 3 -4.54 -3.74 -19.30
CA PHE A 3 -4.09 -2.46 -19.81
C PHE A 3 -4.41 -1.35 -18.82
N SER A 4 -3.39 -0.60 -18.40
CA SER A 4 -3.55 0.61 -17.59
C SER A 4 -3.44 1.83 -18.48
N ASN A 5 -4.54 2.60 -18.61
CA ASN A 5 -4.52 3.87 -19.35
C ASN A 5 -3.49 4.85 -18.78
N TYR A 6 -3.26 4.81 -17.47
CA TYR A 6 -2.28 5.68 -16.79
C TYR A 6 -0.84 5.38 -17.23
N LYS A 7 -0.51 4.10 -17.47
CA LYS A 7 0.83 3.68 -17.93
C LYS A 7 0.93 3.43 -19.43
N ASN A 8 -0.19 3.53 -20.15
CA ASN A 8 -0.32 3.21 -21.58
C ASN A 8 0.32 1.84 -21.95
N HIS A 9 0.25 0.87 -21.03
CA HIS A 9 0.87 -0.45 -21.17
C HIS A 9 0.08 -1.49 -20.38
N ASN A 10 0.27 -2.77 -20.69
CA ASN A 10 -0.22 -3.84 -19.83
C ASN A 10 0.62 -3.86 -18.55
N THR A 11 -0.03 -3.66 -17.41
CA THR A 11 0.62 -3.67 -16.11
C THR A 11 -0.02 -4.72 -15.21
N TYR A 12 0.79 -5.23 -14.29
CA TYR A 12 0.34 -6.03 -13.17
C TYR A 12 0.75 -5.32 -11.89
N ASN A 13 -0.12 -5.37 -10.89
CA ASN A 13 0.12 -4.81 -9.58
C ASN A 13 0.26 -5.94 -8.56
N VAL A 14 1.11 -5.74 -7.56
CA VAL A 14 1.26 -6.61 -6.39
C VAL A 14 1.05 -5.76 -5.13
N LEU A 15 0.24 -6.27 -4.19
CA LEU A 15 0.02 -5.61 -2.91
C LEU A 15 1.09 -6.13 -1.95
N THR A 16 1.86 -5.21 -1.38
CA THR A 16 2.96 -5.53 -0.48
C THR A 16 2.69 -4.89 0.87
N GLY A 17 2.69 -5.69 1.93
CA GLY A 17 2.66 -5.21 3.31
C GLY A 17 4.07 -5.09 3.85
N ILE A 18 4.38 -3.95 4.47
CA ILE A 18 5.70 -3.65 5.03
C ILE A 18 5.50 -3.22 6.47
N SER A 19 6.23 -3.86 7.38
CA SER A 19 6.27 -3.50 8.80
C SER A 19 6.88 -2.10 9.00
N PRO A 20 6.54 -1.37 10.08
CA PRO A 20 7.15 -0.08 10.40
C PRO A 20 8.69 -0.07 10.48
N ILE A 21 9.31 -1.24 10.66
CA ILE A 21 10.79 -1.40 10.65
C ILE A 21 11.38 -1.65 9.25
N GLY A 22 10.56 -1.67 8.19
CA GLY A 22 10.99 -1.82 6.79
C GLY A 22 11.14 -3.27 6.31
N VAL A 23 10.59 -4.24 7.04
CA VAL A 23 10.57 -5.66 6.65
C VAL A 23 9.30 -5.95 5.86
N VAL A 24 9.41 -6.63 4.72
CA VAL A 24 8.26 -7.11 3.94
C VAL A 24 7.58 -8.24 4.72
N THR A 25 6.33 -8.04 5.11
CA THR A 25 5.53 -9.00 5.90
C THR A 25 4.47 -9.71 5.08
N PHE A 26 4.09 -9.14 3.93
CA PHE A 26 3.04 -9.68 3.08
C PHE A 26 3.30 -9.38 1.61
N VAL A 27 3.01 -10.34 0.73
CA VAL A 27 3.04 -10.17 -0.72
C VAL A 27 1.84 -10.91 -1.30
N SER A 28 0.96 -10.20 -2.02
CA SER A 28 -0.19 -10.80 -2.66
C SER A 28 0.17 -11.54 -3.95
N LYS A 29 -0.81 -12.26 -4.53
CA LYS A 29 -0.75 -12.65 -5.94
C LYS A 29 -0.72 -11.42 -6.86
N LEU A 30 -0.32 -11.61 -8.11
CA LEU A 30 -0.36 -10.56 -9.13
C LEU A 30 -1.81 -10.31 -9.59
N PHE A 31 -2.18 -9.03 -9.71
CA PHE A 31 -3.47 -8.60 -10.22
C PHE A 31 -3.30 -7.70 -11.45
N PRO A 32 -4.29 -7.65 -12.36
CA PRO A 32 -4.26 -6.71 -13.47
C PRO A 32 -4.14 -5.26 -12.97
N GLY A 33 -3.31 -4.44 -13.60
CA GLY A 33 -3.02 -3.09 -13.10
C GLY A 33 -4.17 -2.09 -13.19
N ALA A 34 -5.30 -2.47 -13.79
CA ALA A 34 -6.54 -1.71 -13.80
C ALA A 34 -7.49 -2.06 -12.63
N ILE A 35 -7.07 -2.93 -11.71
CA ILE A 35 -7.86 -3.25 -10.50
C ILE A 35 -7.96 -2.03 -9.59
N SER A 36 -9.14 -1.78 -9.01
CA SER A 36 -9.30 -0.70 -8.02
C SER A 36 -8.71 -1.10 -6.67
N ASP A 37 -8.22 -0.14 -5.90
CA ASP A 37 -7.59 -0.35 -4.58
C ASP A 37 -8.49 -1.15 -3.61
N LYS A 38 -9.79 -0.85 -3.62
CA LYS A 38 -10.81 -1.58 -2.85
C LYS A 38 -10.89 -3.06 -3.25
N GLN A 39 -10.99 -3.34 -4.55
CA GLN A 39 -11.03 -4.72 -5.06
C GLN A 39 -9.70 -5.44 -4.85
N PHE A 40 -8.60 -4.71 -4.96
CA PHE A 40 -7.26 -5.23 -4.78
C PHE A 40 -7.07 -5.71 -3.35
N THR A 41 -7.45 -4.89 -2.37
CA THR A 41 -7.38 -5.23 -0.94
C THR A 41 -8.24 -6.44 -0.62
N LEU A 42 -9.50 -6.47 -1.08
CA LEU A 42 -10.42 -7.60 -0.87
C LEU A 42 -9.90 -8.92 -1.43
N LYS A 43 -9.24 -8.91 -2.60
CA LYS A 43 -8.75 -10.13 -3.26
C LYS A 43 -7.34 -10.53 -2.88
N SER A 44 -6.59 -9.62 -2.25
CA SER A 44 -5.17 -9.82 -1.95
C SER A 44 -4.91 -10.93 -0.95
N GLY A 45 -5.86 -11.19 -0.04
CA GLY A 45 -5.67 -12.03 1.15
C GLY A 45 -5.16 -11.25 2.38
N LEU A 46 -4.91 -9.94 2.26
CA LEU A 46 -4.43 -9.12 3.38
C LEU A 46 -5.42 -9.10 4.56
N LEU A 47 -6.71 -8.97 4.26
CA LEU A 47 -7.76 -8.83 5.29
C LEU A 47 -7.88 -10.04 6.21
N GLU A 48 -7.51 -11.23 5.74
CA GLU A 48 -7.56 -12.47 6.52
C GLU A 48 -6.42 -12.55 7.54
N LEU A 49 -5.38 -11.73 7.38
CA LEU A 49 -4.21 -11.67 8.26
C LEU A 49 -4.32 -10.57 9.32
N LEU A 50 -5.28 -9.66 9.19
CA LEU A 50 -5.44 -8.52 10.09
C LEU A 50 -6.31 -8.91 11.28
N GLU A 51 -5.88 -8.47 12.46
CA GLU A 51 -6.58 -8.70 13.71
C GLU A 51 -7.22 -7.41 14.24
N ARG A 52 -8.19 -7.58 15.15
CA ARG A 52 -8.80 -6.44 15.84
C ARG A 52 -7.70 -5.64 16.56
N VAL A 53 -7.80 -4.32 16.52
CA VAL A 53 -6.81 -3.36 17.09
C VAL A 53 -5.58 -3.12 16.20
N ASP A 54 -5.43 -3.83 15.08
CA ASP A 54 -4.37 -3.50 14.13
C ASP A 54 -4.55 -2.11 13.49
N SER A 55 -3.45 -1.57 12.98
CA SER A 55 -3.42 -0.32 12.24
C SER A 55 -2.67 -0.52 10.93
N VAL A 56 -3.30 -0.10 9.83
CA VAL A 56 -2.74 -0.17 8.49
C VAL A 56 -2.47 1.24 8.00
N MET A 57 -1.24 1.50 7.55
CA MET A 57 -0.88 2.77 6.91
C MET A 57 -0.96 2.63 5.39
N ALA A 58 -1.59 3.58 4.72
CA ALA A 58 -1.72 3.59 3.27
C ALA A 58 -1.43 4.97 2.66
N ASP A 59 -1.00 4.97 1.40
CA ASP A 59 -0.74 6.21 0.65
C ASP A 59 -2.02 7.00 0.40
N HIS A 60 -1.86 8.31 0.22
CA HIS A 60 -2.97 9.19 -0.11
C HIS A 60 -3.62 8.79 -1.44
N GLY A 61 -4.91 8.45 -1.39
CA GLY A 61 -5.68 7.94 -2.53
C GLY A 61 -6.02 6.45 -2.41
N PHE A 62 -5.35 5.71 -1.53
CA PHE A 62 -5.64 4.31 -1.24
C PHE A 62 -6.63 4.21 -0.06
N ASP A 63 -7.85 4.68 -0.28
CA ASP A 63 -8.90 4.67 0.74
C ASP A 63 -9.62 3.31 0.79
N ILE A 64 -9.24 2.52 1.80
CA ILE A 64 -9.77 1.19 2.07
C ILE A 64 -10.48 1.09 3.42
N GLN A 65 -10.94 2.24 3.95
CA GLN A 65 -11.57 2.29 5.27
C GLN A 65 -12.78 1.36 5.37
N ASP A 66 -13.61 1.32 4.32
CA ASP A 66 -14.80 0.45 4.23
C ASP A 66 -14.45 -1.04 4.39
N GLN A 67 -13.29 -1.46 3.89
CA GLN A 67 -12.82 -2.85 3.95
C GLN A 67 -12.25 -3.21 5.33
N LEU A 68 -11.68 -2.23 6.03
CA LEU A 68 -11.06 -2.40 7.34
C LEU A 68 -12.05 -2.27 8.51
N MET A 69 -13.12 -1.50 8.32
CA MET A 69 -14.12 -1.22 9.35
C MET A 69 -14.76 -2.50 9.95
N PRO A 70 -15.13 -3.54 9.18
CA PRO A 70 -15.67 -4.79 9.74
C PRO A 70 -14.68 -5.54 10.65
N LEU A 71 -13.38 -5.32 10.48
CA LEU A 71 -12.32 -5.96 11.26
C LEU A 71 -11.90 -5.14 12.49
N CYS A 72 -12.49 -3.94 12.68
CA CYS A 72 -12.06 -2.98 13.70
C CYS A 72 -10.57 -2.61 13.57
N VAL A 73 -10.09 -2.47 12.32
CA VAL A 73 -8.72 -2.07 12.00
C VAL A 73 -8.70 -0.58 11.65
N THR A 74 -7.70 0.14 12.15
CA THR A 74 -7.57 1.59 11.91
C THR A 74 -6.78 1.86 10.64
N LEU A 75 -7.34 2.68 9.74
CA LEU A 75 -6.62 3.18 8.58
C LEU A 75 -5.89 4.48 8.94
N ILE A 76 -4.58 4.51 8.74
CA ILE A 76 -3.73 5.69 8.93
C ILE A 76 -3.33 6.21 7.55
N ILE A 77 -3.77 7.41 7.21
CA ILE A 77 -3.31 8.12 6.00
C ILE A 77 -2.39 9.26 6.45
N PRO A 78 -1.08 9.22 6.12
CA PRO A 78 -0.14 10.26 6.51
C PRO A 78 -0.61 11.63 6.03
N ALA A 79 -0.74 12.57 6.96
CA ALA A 79 -1.18 13.93 6.64
C ALA A 79 -0.14 14.63 5.74
N PHE A 80 -0.61 15.25 4.66
CA PHE A 80 0.19 16.24 3.95
C PHE A 80 0.10 17.55 4.71
N SER A 81 1.25 18.14 5.03
CA SER A 81 1.36 19.49 5.62
C SER A 81 0.63 20.50 4.73
N LYS A 82 -0.66 20.74 5.00
CA LYS A 82 -1.35 21.94 4.53
C LYS A 82 -0.84 23.07 5.39
N ALA A 83 -0.14 24.02 4.79
CA ALA A 83 0.34 25.21 5.45
C ALA A 83 -0.82 25.88 6.22
N LYS A 84 -0.59 26.18 7.52
CA LYS A 84 -1.35 27.09 8.42
C LYS A 84 -2.16 26.51 9.59
N VAL A 85 -1.81 25.35 10.17
CA VAL A 85 -2.26 25.02 11.54
C VAL A 85 -1.06 24.65 12.39
N GLN A 86 -0.83 25.37 13.49
CA GLN A 86 0.12 24.95 14.51
C GLN A 86 -0.45 23.68 15.17
N LEU A 87 0.17 22.54 14.90
CA LEU A 87 -0.13 21.27 15.56
C LEU A 87 0.27 21.37 17.03
N SER A 88 -0.48 20.71 17.90
CA SER A 88 -0.07 20.52 19.30
C SER A 88 1.19 19.66 19.39
N ASN A 89 1.87 19.66 20.55
CA ASN A 89 3.07 18.86 20.74
C ASN A 89 2.79 17.36 20.58
N GLU A 90 1.62 16.91 21.05
CA GLU A 90 1.18 15.52 20.94
C GLU A 90 0.93 15.12 19.47
N GLU A 91 0.23 15.97 18.71
CA GLU A 91 -0.02 15.75 17.28
C GLU A 91 1.27 15.77 16.44
N LEU A 92 2.24 16.61 16.82
CA LEU A 92 3.56 16.66 16.18
C LEU A 92 4.32 15.35 16.38
N ILE A 93 4.34 14.81 17.60
CA ILE A 93 5.02 13.54 17.90
C ILE A 93 4.42 12.41 17.07
N GLU A 94 3.09 12.33 17.00
CA GLU A 94 2.43 11.26 16.25
C GLU A 94 2.66 11.41 14.74
N THR A 95 2.58 12.62 14.22
CA THR A 95 2.89 12.91 12.81
C THR A 95 4.33 12.52 12.47
N CYS A 96 5.29 12.82 13.36
CA CYS A 96 6.69 12.41 13.21
C CYS A 96 6.87 10.89 13.21
N ARG A 97 6.13 10.16 14.06
CA ARG A 97 6.14 8.69 14.11
C ARG A 97 5.61 8.08 12.80
N ILE A 98 4.49 8.58 12.31
CA ILE A 98 3.90 8.16 11.04
C ILE A 98 4.85 8.45 9.88
N ALA A 99 5.43 9.66 9.83
CA ALA A 99 6.41 10.03 8.81
C ALA A 99 7.66 9.16 8.85
N THR A 100 8.18 8.84 10.04
CA THR A 100 9.34 7.96 10.20
C THR A 100 9.04 6.55 9.69
N SER A 101 7.90 5.99 10.07
CA SER A 101 7.45 4.68 9.60
C SER A 101 7.30 4.65 8.08
N ARG A 102 6.72 5.72 7.50
CA ARG A 102 6.55 5.87 6.05
C ARG A 102 7.89 5.84 5.31
N ILE A 103 8.93 6.47 5.84
CA ILE A 103 10.27 6.45 5.24
C ILE A 103 10.80 5.01 5.12
N HIS A 104 10.55 4.15 6.10
CA HIS A 104 10.96 2.74 6.04
C HIS A 104 10.20 1.97 4.95
N VAL A 105 8.90 2.23 4.80
CA VAL A 105 8.06 1.65 3.74
C VAL A 105 8.57 2.08 2.35
N GLU A 106 8.80 3.37 2.15
CA GLU A 106 9.29 3.92 0.87
C GLU A 106 10.66 3.34 0.49
N ARG A 107 11.58 3.22 1.46
CA ARG A 107 12.90 2.61 1.23
C ARG A 107 12.80 1.14 0.84
N ALA A 108 11.92 0.36 1.48
CA ALA A 108 11.71 -1.04 1.15
C ALA A 108 11.11 -1.20 -0.26
N MET A 109 10.13 -0.38 -0.62
CA MET A 109 9.54 -0.34 -1.96
C MET A 109 10.58 0.04 -3.02
N GLU A 110 11.44 1.02 -2.74
CA GLU A 110 12.50 1.44 -3.67
C GLU A 110 13.53 0.33 -3.88
N ARG A 111 13.95 -0.36 -2.82
CA ARG A 111 14.80 -1.55 -2.92
C ARG A 111 14.18 -2.61 -3.83
N MET A 112 12.90 -2.90 -3.65
CA MET A 112 12.18 -3.89 -4.46
C MET A 112 12.23 -3.54 -5.96
N LYS A 113 12.03 -2.26 -6.31
CA LYS A 113 12.13 -1.78 -7.70
C LYS A 113 13.54 -1.93 -8.26
N ASN A 114 14.56 -1.60 -7.46
CA ASN A 114 15.97 -1.67 -7.86
C ASN A 114 16.51 -3.09 -8.08
N TYR A 115 15.77 -4.13 -7.66
CA TYR A 115 16.15 -5.51 -8.03
C TYR A 115 15.74 -5.90 -9.45
N HIS A 116 14.96 -5.07 -10.15
CA HIS A 116 14.57 -5.27 -11.55
C HIS A 116 13.90 -6.64 -11.83
N ILE A 117 13.33 -7.28 -10.80
CA ILE A 117 12.77 -8.64 -10.86
C ILE A 117 11.60 -8.72 -11.86
N LEU A 118 10.76 -7.68 -11.90
CA LEU A 118 9.55 -7.61 -12.73
C LEU A 118 9.61 -6.51 -13.79
N GLU A 119 10.82 -6.07 -14.16
CA GLU A 119 11.00 -4.99 -15.14
C GLU A 119 10.74 -5.44 -16.58
N ARG A 120 10.86 -6.75 -16.84
CA ARG A 120 10.68 -7.30 -18.19
C ARG A 120 9.21 -7.55 -18.51
N ASN A 121 8.86 -7.42 -19.78
CA ASN A 121 7.52 -7.73 -20.27
C ASN A 121 7.14 -9.18 -19.94
N ILE A 122 6.13 -9.34 -19.09
CA ILE A 122 5.54 -10.65 -18.80
C ILE A 122 4.71 -11.06 -20.01
N PRO A 123 5.01 -12.21 -20.65
CA PRO A 123 4.28 -12.61 -21.84
C PRO A 123 2.83 -12.96 -21.53
N ASN A 124 1.90 -12.42 -22.33
CA ASN A 124 0.45 -12.59 -22.12
C ASN A 124 -0.07 -14.03 -22.31
N PHE A 125 0.78 -14.95 -22.80
CA PHE A 125 0.45 -16.34 -23.07
C PHE A 125 0.69 -17.30 -21.88
N LEU A 126 1.17 -16.81 -20.73
CA LEU A 126 1.30 -17.61 -19.51
C LEU A 126 -0.02 -17.81 -18.74
N LYS A 127 -1.18 -17.67 -19.41
CA LYS A 127 -2.47 -18.08 -18.87
C LYS A 127 -2.57 -19.61 -18.96
N LYS A 128 -2.29 -20.31 -17.86
CA LYS A 128 -2.83 -21.66 -17.65
C LYS A 128 -4.28 -21.56 -17.19
#